data_AF-A0A4P8ZWN9-F1
#
_entry.id   AF-A0A4P8ZWN9-F1
#
_cell.length_a   1.000
_cell.length_b   1.000
_cell.length_c   1.000
_cell.angle_alpha   90.00
_cell.angle_beta   90.00
_cell.angle_gamma   90.00
#
_symmetry.space_group_name_H-M   'P 1'
#
loop_
_entity.id
_entity.type
_entity.pdbx_description
1 polymer ?
#
loop_
_entity_poly.entity_id
_entity_poly.type
_entity_poly.pdbx_seq_one_letter_code
_entity_poly.pdbx_strand_id
1 'polypeptide(L)'
;MHFKIISEKDKQLFKKLAKHKKKICLGFGILLFIILLVDASPFGANNVQLYTKWVQCGRRPYVGQSFYVTTKVDYYTVSGPFIGSKSLLNSIEFFCTPHEAELAGYSANPNKPDFPHLTPEEKADMWRRRQQR
;
A
#
# COMPACT_ATOMS: atom_id res chain seq x y z
N MET A 1 -13.73 44.25 12.65
CA MET A 1 -13.55 42.93 13.31
C MET A 1 -14.89 42.51 13.90
N HIS A 2 -15.56 41.52 13.31
CA HIS A 2 -16.84 41.00 13.83
C HIS A 2 -16.54 39.94 14.90
N PHE A 3 -16.58 40.33 16.18
CA PHE A 3 -16.62 39.36 17.26
C PHE A 3 -18.01 38.71 17.27
N LYS A 4 -18.11 37.48 16.77
CA LYS A 4 -19.31 36.64 16.97
C LYS A 4 -19.43 36.37 18.47
N ILE A 5 -20.45 36.96 19.09
CA ILE A 5 -20.84 36.64 20.46
C ILE A 5 -21.18 35.15 20.48
N ILE A 6 -20.39 34.37 21.21
CA ILE A 6 -20.56 32.93 21.39
C ILE A 6 -21.99 32.69 21.88
N SER A 7 -22.78 31.95 21.09
CA SER A 7 -24.19 31.71 21.37
C SER A 7 -24.33 30.96 22.69
N GLU A 8 -25.43 31.16 23.42
CA GLU A 8 -25.66 30.46 24.69
C GLU A 8 -25.72 28.94 24.51
N LYS A 9 -26.06 28.48 23.30
CA LYS A 9 -25.94 27.08 22.87
C LYS A 9 -24.49 26.59 22.83
N ASP A 10 -23.57 27.41 22.31
CA ASP A 10 -22.15 27.09 22.24
C ASP A 10 -21.54 27.01 23.64
N LYS A 11 -21.90 27.92 24.55
CA LYS A 11 -21.46 27.87 25.96
C LYS A 11 -21.92 26.59 26.66
N GLN A 12 -23.14 26.15 26.41
CA GLN A 12 -23.62 24.86 26.95
C GLN A 12 -22.88 23.67 26.34
N LEU A 13 -22.56 23.72 25.05
CA LEU A 13 -21.75 22.69 24.38
C LEU A 13 -20.35 22.59 25.00
N PHE A 14 -19.66 23.72 25.20
CA PHE A 14 -18.34 23.76 25.82
C PHE A 14 -18.36 23.26 27.27
N LYS A 15 -19.40 23.59 28.07
CA LYS A 15 -19.56 23.02 29.42
C LYS A 15 -19.73 21.50 29.40
N LYS A 16 -20.50 20.96 28.45
CA LYS A 16 -20.66 19.50 28.28
C LYS A 16 -19.36 18.83 27.83
N LEU A 17 -18.64 19.42 26.88
CA LEU A 17 -17.31 18.99 26.41
C LEU A 17 -16.29 19.00 27.56
N ALA A 18 -16.23 20.08 28.34
CA ALA A 18 -15.32 20.21 29.48
C ALA A 18 -15.59 19.16 30.57
N LYS A 19 -16.88 18.85 30.83
CA LYS A 19 -17.30 17.80 31.77
C LYS A 19 -16.85 16.41 31.33
N HIS A 20 -16.80 16.14 30.02
CA HIS A 20 -16.40 14.85 29.46
C HIS A 20 -14.98 14.85 28.85
N LYS A 21 -14.17 15.89 29.09
CA LYS A 21 -12.85 16.07 28.45
C LYS A 21 -11.95 14.84 28.55
N LYS A 22 -11.93 14.17 29.70
CA LYS A 22 -11.13 12.94 29.91
C LYS A 22 -11.62 11.79 29.02
N LYS A 23 -12.93 11.58 28.89
CA LYS A 23 -13.51 10.54 28.03
C LYS A 23 -13.29 10.85 26.55
N ILE A 24 -13.37 12.12 26.17
CA ILE A 24 -13.13 12.59 24.80
C ILE A 24 -11.66 12.42 24.43
N CYS A 25 -10.73 12.86 25.28
CA CYS A 25 -9.29 12.64 25.06
C CYS A 25 -8.95 11.15 25.00
N LEU A 26 -9.53 10.32 25.88
CA LEU A 26 -9.33 8.88 25.84
C LEU A 26 -9.85 8.27 24.54
N GLY A 27 -11.06 8.65 24.11
CA GLY A 27 -11.63 8.19 22.85
C GLY A 27 -10.78 8.59 21.64
N PHE A 28 -10.29 9.83 21.62
CA PHE A 28 -9.39 10.32 20.57
C PHE A 28 -8.04 9.59 20.59
N GLY A 29 -7.50 9.31 21.77
CA GLY A 29 -6.27 8.53 21.94
C GLY A 29 -6.42 7.09 21.45
N ILE A 30 -7.54 6.43 21.77
CA ILE A 30 -7.84 5.08 21.26
C ILE A 30 -7.99 5.10 19.74
N LEU A 31 -8.68 6.09 19.18
CA LEU A 31 -8.83 6.23 17.73
C LEU A 31 -7.48 6.40 17.03
N LEU A 32 -6.62 7.29 17.54
CA LEU A 32 -5.25 7.48 17.05
C LEU A 32 -4.44 6.19 17.15
N PHE A 33 -4.53 5.48 18.26
CA PHE A 33 -3.84 4.22 18.47
C PHE A 33 -4.29 3.16 17.46
N ILE A 34 -5.59 3.06 17.16
CA ILE A 34 -6.11 2.16 16.12
C ILE A 34 -5.56 2.52 14.75
N ILE A 35 -5.50 3.81 14.38
CA ILE A 35 -4.93 4.25 13.10
C ILE A 35 -3.46 3.85 13.01
N LEU A 36 -2.68 4.11 14.07
CA LEU A 36 -1.28 3.72 14.13
C LEU A 36 -1.09 2.20 14.03
N LEU A 37 -1.96 1.41 14.66
CA LEU A 37 -1.95 -0.05 14.54
C LEU A 37 -2.26 -0.51 13.12
N VAL A 38 -3.20 0.15 12.42
CA VAL A 38 -3.48 -0.15 11.01
C VAL A 38 -2.25 0.13 10.16
N ASP A 39 -1.65 1.31 10.30
CA ASP A 39 -0.46 1.69 9.51
C ASP A 39 0.75 0.79 9.80
N ALA A 40 0.95 0.37 11.06
CA ALA A 40 2.00 -0.57 11.46
C ALA A 40 1.68 -2.02 11.08
N SER A 41 0.42 -2.34 10.78
CA SER A 41 0.03 -3.68 10.37
C SER A 41 0.50 -3.98 8.94
N PRO A 42 0.69 -5.27 8.60
CA PRO A 42 0.94 -5.69 7.21
C PRO A 42 -0.16 -5.24 6.24
N PHE A 43 -1.36 -4.93 6.74
CA PHE A 43 -2.47 -4.43 5.93
C PHE A 43 -2.31 -2.94 5.61
N GLY A 44 -1.95 -2.10 6.57
CA GLY A 44 -1.77 -0.66 6.32
C GLY A 44 -0.45 -0.34 5.63
N ALA A 45 0.65 -0.96 6.06
CA ALA A 45 1.98 -0.70 5.51
C ALA A 45 2.06 -0.91 3.99
N ASN A 46 1.44 -1.98 3.48
CA ASN A 46 1.39 -2.27 2.04
C ASN A 46 0.54 -1.25 1.26
N ASN A 47 -0.52 -0.72 1.87
CA ASN A 47 -1.32 0.33 1.24
C ASN A 47 -0.57 1.66 1.20
N VAL A 48 0.19 2.00 2.25
CA VAL A 48 1.07 3.18 2.22
C VAL A 48 2.09 3.06 1.08
N GLN A 49 2.77 1.91 0.96
CA GLN A 49 3.72 1.66 -0.13
C GLN A 49 3.06 1.72 -1.53
N LEU A 50 1.84 1.20 -1.67
CA LEU A 50 1.06 1.34 -2.89
C LEU A 50 0.86 2.82 -3.24
N TYR A 51 0.37 3.63 -2.30
CA TYR A 51 0.05 5.03 -2.57
C TYR A 51 1.29 5.88 -2.81
N THR A 52 2.39 5.64 -2.09
CA THR A 52 3.66 6.34 -2.35
C THR A 52 4.17 6.01 -3.75
N LYS A 53 4.12 4.74 -4.17
CA LYS A 53 4.49 4.34 -5.53
C LYS A 53 3.53 4.89 -6.58
N TRP A 54 2.24 4.91 -6.33
CA TRP A 54 1.27 5.49 -7.26
C TRP A 54 1.55 6.97 -7.53
N VAL A 55 1.82 7.75 -6.47
CA VAL A 55 2.23 9.15 -6.61
C VAL A 55 3.55 9.26 -7.38
N GLN A 56 4.54 8.41 -7.05
CA GLN A 56 5.83 8.40 -7.74
C GLN A 56 5.70 8.11 -9.25
N CYS A 57 4.87 7.13 -9.62
CA CYS A 57 4.72 6.74 -11.02
C CYS A 57 3.78 7.67 -11.80
N GLY A 58 3.02 8.56 -11.13
CA GLY A 58 1.95 9.37 -11.72
C GLY A 58 0.76 8.55 -12.24
N ARG A 59 0.73 7.24 -11.96
CA ARG A 59 -0.25 6.27 -12.42
C ARG A 59 -0.28 5.07 -11.48
N ARG A 60 -1.30 4.21 -11.62
CA ARG A 60 -1.37 2.95 -10.87
C ARG A 60 -0.10 2.12 -11.13
N PRO A 61 0.63 1.72 -10.07
CA PRO A 61 1.82 0.91 -10.24
C PRO A 61 1.45 -0.52 -10.66
N TYR A 62 2.43 -1.23 -11.19
CA TYR A 62 2.36 -2.68 -11.29
C TYR A 62 2.73 -3.30 -9.94
N VAL A 63 2.15 -4.45 -9.65
CA VAL A 63 2.39 -5.20 -8.43
C VAL A 63 2.86 -6.60 -8.78
N GLY A 64 3.96 -7.02 -8.16
CA GLY A 64 4.44 -8.39 -8.22
C GLY A 64 3.54 -9.32 -7.44
N GLN A 65 3.15 -10.44 -8.05
CA GLN A 65 2.34 -11.48 -7.44
C GLN A 65 3.06 -12.81 -7.51
N SER A 66 3.05 -13.51 -6.39
CA SER A 66 3.60 -14.85 -6.25
C SER A 66 2.55 -15.69 -5.53
N PHE A 67 1.80 -16.49 -6.30
CA PHE A 67 0.73 -17.36 -5.79
C PHE A 67 1.03 -18.80 -6.17
N TYR A 68 1.95 -19.44 -5.45
CA TYR A 68 2.42 -20.80 -5.74
C TYR A 68 1.33 -21.87 -5.86
N VAL A 69 0.13 -21.63 -5.33
CA VAL A 69 -1.00 -22.58 -5.40
C VAL A 69 -1.70 -22.56 -6.76
N THR A 70 -1.70 -21.43 -7.49
CA THR A 70 -2.44 -21.28 -8.75
C THR A 70 -1.59 -20.83 -9.93
N THR A 71 -0.43 -20.24 -9.69
CA THR A 71 0.47 -19.74 -10.74
C THR A 71 1.78 -20.50 -10.72
N LYS A 72 2.26 -20.87 -11.91
CA LYS A 72 3.52 -21.60 -12.08
C LYS A 72 4.75 -20.70 -12.01
N VAL A 73 4.54 -19.39 -12.09
CA VAL A 73 5.59 -18.37 -12.11
C VAL A 73 5.14 -17.13 -11.35
N ASP A 74 6.11 -16.39 -10.82
CA ASP A 74 5.87 -15.03 -10.33
C ASP A 74 5.54 -14.12 -11.51
N TYR A 75 4.50 -13.31 -11.38
CA TYR A 75 4.01 -12.45 -12.46
C TYR A 75 3.61 -11.09 -11.94
N TYR A 76 3.56 -10.08 -12.81
CA TYR A 76 3.08 -8.76 -12.45
C TYR A 76 1.70 -8.47 -13.03
N THR A 77 0.95 -7.59 -12.37
CA THR A 77 -0.31 -7.05 -12.89
C THR A 77 -0.48 -5.61 -12.43
N VAL A 78 -1.43 -4.88 -13.00
CA VAL A 78 -1.77 -3.54 -12.52
C VAL A 78 -2.38 -3.64 -11.13
N SER A 79 -1.91 -2.82 -10.18
CA SER A 79 -2.42 -2.84 -8.82
C SER A 79 -3.90 -2.45 -8.76
N GLY A 80 -4.66 -3.15 -7.90
CA GLY A 80 -5.99 -2.69 -7.49
C GLY A 80 -5.90 -1.38 -6.68
N PRO A 81 -7.04 -0.72 -6.42
CA PRO A 81 -7.08 0.49 -5.60
C PRO A 81 -6.74 0.23 -4.13
N PHE A 82 -6.78 -1.02 -3.71
CA PHE A 82 -6.47 -1.45 -2.35
C PHE A 82 -5.78 -2.80 -2.39
N ILE A 83 -4.75 -2.96 -1.55
CA ILE A 83 -4.09 -4.24 -1.35
C ILE A 83 -4.73 -4.88 -0.11
N GLY A 84 -5.59 -5.88 -0.35
CA GLY A 84 -6.22 -6.66 0.71
C GLY A 84 -5.31 -7.74 1.30
N SER A 85 -5.91 -8.71 2.00
CA SER A 85 -5.25 -9.85 2.67
C SER A 85 -4.47 -10.80 1.76
N LYS A 86 -4.50 -10.60 0.43
CA LYS A 86 -3.78 -11.43 -0.55
C LYS A 86 -2.26 -11.41 -0.37
N SER A 87 -1.73 -10.55 0.49
CA SER A 87 -0.29 -10.35 0.68
C SER A 87 0.26 -10.62 2.08
N LEU A 88 -0.46 -11.37 2.90
CA LEU A 88 0.02 -11.71 4.25
C LEU A 88 1.32 -12.54 4.26
N LEU A 89 1.73 -13.12 3.13
CA LEU A 89 2.79 -14.12 3.07
C LEU A 89 4.06 -13.68 2.32
N ASN A 90 4.01 -12.63 1.49
CA ASN A 90 5.15 -12.19 0.67
C ASN A 90 5.31 -10.66 0.70
N SER A 91 6.56 -10.19 0.68
CA SER A 91 6.90 -8.78 0.44
C SER A 91 6.33 -8.36 -0.91
N ILE A 92 5.44 -7.36 -0.91
CA ILE A 92 4.91 -6.81 -2.16
C ILE A 92 5.95 -5.91 -2.77
N GLU A 93 6.28 -6.17 -4.03
CA GLU A 93 7.06 -5.24 -4.83
C GLU A 93 6.14 -4.48 -5.78
N PHE A 94 6.30 -3.16 -5.80
CA PHE A 94 5.56 -2.25 -6.67
C PHE A 94 6.51 -1.59 -7.68
N PHE A 95 6.10 -1.58 -8.94
CA PHE A 95 6.90 -1.12 -10.07
C PHE A 95 6.18 -0.03 -10.85
N CYS A 96 6.92 0.93 -11.40
CA CYS A 96 6.32 1.95 -12.24
C CYS A 96 6.11 1.47 -13.67
N THR A 97 6.93 0.55 -14.17
CA THR A 97 6.85 0.05 -15.56
C THR A 97 6.82 -1.48 -15.63
N PRO A 98 6.30 -2.06 -16.74
CA PRO A 98 6.42 -3.49 -16.99
C PRO A 98 7.88 -3.96 -17.03
N HIS A 99 8.75 -3.17 -17.68
CA HIS A 99 10.18 -3.46 -17.81
C HIS A 99 10.87 -3.60 -16.43
N GLU A 100 10.57 -2.70 -15.48
CA GLU A 100 11.09 -2.79 -14.11
C GLU A 100 10.66 -4.08 -13.40
N ALA A 101 9.39 -4.46 -13.55
CA ALA A 101 8.86 -5.68 -12.96
C ALA A 101 9.51 -6.93 -13.58
N GLU A 102 9.72 -6.92 -14.89
CA GLU A 102 10.40 -8.00 -15.61
C GLU A 102 11.88 -8.11 -15.21
N LEU A 103 12.58 -6.99 -15.05
CA LEU A 103 13.96 -6.96 -14.54
C LEU A 103 14.07 -7.51 -13.11
N ALA A 104 13.04 -7.33 -12.29
CA ALA A 104 12.94 -7.92 -10.97
C ALA A 104 12.60 -9.43 -11.00
N GLY A 105 12.21 -9.96 -12.17
CA GLY A 105 11.93 -11.37 -12.41
C GLY A 105 10.45 -11.74 -12.43
N TYR A 106 9.55 -10.76 -12.45
CA TYR A 106 8.11 -11.00 -12.59
C TYR A 106 7.72 -11.14 -14.06
N SER A 107 7.07 -12.25 -14.40
CA SER A 107 6.58 -12.55 -15.73
C SER A 107 5.39 -11.65 -16.13
N ALA A 108 5.27 -11.34 -17.41
CA ALA A 108 4.06 -10.75 -17.99
C ALA A 108 2.88 -11.75 -18.05
N ASN A 109 3.15 -13.06 -17.89
CA ASN A 109 2.18 -14.13 -17.95
C ASN A 109 2.17 -14.98 -16.67
N PRO A 110 1.01 -15.21 -16.02
CA PRO A 110 0.93 -16.00 -14.78
C PRO A 110 1.20 -17.50 -14.95
N ASN A 111 1.15 -18.03 -16.18
CA ASN A 111 1.24 -19.47 -16.45
C ASN A 111 2.60 -19.93 -16.96
N LYS A 112 3.40 -19.02 -17.54
CA LYS A 112 4.70 -19.32 -18.13
C LYS A 112 5.65 -18.12 -18.00
N PRO A 113 6.97 -18.33 -17.93
CA PRO A 113 7.92 -17.23 -17.94
C PRO A 113 7.84 -16.49 -19.28
N ASP A 114 7.44 -15.22 -19.25
CA ASP A 114 7.28 -14.36 -20.41
C ASP A 114 7.76 -12.94 -20.05
N PHE A 115 8.71 -12.41 -20.83
CA PHE A 115 9.41 -11.15 -20.53
C PHE A 115 9.53 -10.32 -21.82
N PRO A 116 8.41 -9.81 -22.36
CA PRO A 116 8.35 -9.16 -23.66
C PRO A 116 9.06 -7.80 -23.71
N HIS A 117 9.33 -7.17 -22.56
CA HIS A 117 9.95 -5.85 -22.50
C HIS A 117 11.46 -5.91 -22.26
N LEU A 118 12.03 -7.09 -21.96
CA LEU A 118 13.48 -7.27 -21.78
C LEU A 118 14.21 -7.60 -23.09
N THR A 119 15.40 -7.03 -23.24
CA THR A 119 16.38 -7.49 -24.24
C THR A 119 16.96 -8.87 -23.87
N PRO A 120 17.54 -9.62 -24.83
CA PRO A 120 18.19 -10.90 -24.54
C PRO A 120 19.28 -10.81 -23.47
N GLU A 121 20.06 -9.73 -23.47
CA GLU A 121 21.11 -9.47 -22.49
C GLU A 121 20.53 -9.24 -21.08
N GLU A 122 19.52 -8.37 -20.97
CA GLU A 122 18.82 -8.12 -19.70
C GLU A 122 18.16 -9.37 -19.15
N LYS A 123 17.58 -10.19 -20.02
CA LYS A 123 16.97 -11.46 -19.65
C LYS A 123 18.00 -12.43 -19.10
N ALA A 124 19.16 -12.55 -19.74
CA ALA A 124 20.25 -13.39 -19.26
C ALA A 124 20.79 -12.91 -17.90
N ASP A 125 20.92 -11.59 -17.72
CA ASP A 125 21.38 -11.03 -16.46
C ASP A 125 20.34 -11.19 -15.33
N MET A 126 19.06 -10.98 -15.61
CA MET A 126 17.96 -11.21 -14.67
C MET A 126 17.96 -12.67 -14.18
N TRP A 127 18.11 -13.65 -15.07
CA TRP A 127 18.21 -15.06 -14.69
C TRP A 127 19.44 -15.34 -13.82
N ARG A 128 20.58 -14.74 -14.15
CA ARG A 128 21.81 -14.86 -13.34
C ARG A 128 21.60 -14.32 -11.92
N ARG A 129 21.01 -13.13 -11.79
CA ARG A 129 20.67 -12.52 -10.48
C ARG A 129 19.67 -13.34 -9.68
N ARG A 130 18.77 -14.07 -10.35
CA ARG A 130 17.78 -14.93 -9.71
C ARG A 130 18.37 -16.23 -9.19
N GLN A 131 19.38 -16.79 -9.84
CA GLN A 131 20.08 -18.00 -9.38
C GLN A 131 20.96 -17.76 -8.14
N GLN A 132 21.27 -16.49 -7.84
CA GLN A 132 22.10 -16.09 -6.70
C GLN A 132 21.29 -15.73 -5.45
N ARG A 133 19.96 -15.67 -5.54
CA ARG A 133 19.04 -15.44 -4.42
C ARG A 133 18.51 -16.77 -3.90
#